data_AF-A0A699WEF6-F1
#
_entry.id   AF-A0A699WEF6-F1
#
_cell.length_a   1.000
_cell.length_b   1.000
_cell.length_c   1.000
_cell.angle_alpha   90.00
_cell.angle_beta   90.00
_cell.angle_gamma   90.00
#
_symmetry.space_group_name_H-M   'P 1'
#
loop_
_entity.id
_entity.type
_entity.pdbx_description
1 polymer ?
#
loop_
_entity_poly.entity_id
_entity_poly.type
_entity_poly.pdbx_seq_one_letter_code
_entity_poly.pdbx_strand_id
1 'polypeptide(L)'
;ALIAKILGAAYLMWFGVRLIVRAGKHPASRTDEEPAGSAFRSFLQGVVTNIGNPKSMAFYAAVFSAAAPAHVSVSTFASMLAVVVAVSLTWYGLVALTLSQARIASAYQQARKVIDRLCGGLILGLGVRQLT
;
A
#
# COMPACT_ATOMS: atom_id res chain seq x y z
N ALA A 1 18.69 6.59 -16.29
CA ALA A 1 18.29 7.40 -15.12
C ALA A 1 17.10 8.32 -15.39
N LEU A 2 17.17 9.19 -16.42
CA LEU A 2 16.09 10.16 -16.73
C LEU A 2 14.74 9.52 -17.06
N ILE A 3 14.74 8.44 -17.85
CA ILE A 3 13.52 7.68 -18.23
C ILE A 3 12.83 7.11 -16.99
N ALA A 4 13.59 6.51 -16.07
CA ALA A 4 13.04 5.98 -14.80
C ALA A 4 12.48 7.09 -13.90
N LYS A 5 13.12 8.27 -13.85
CA LYS A 5 12.65 9.45 -13.11
C LYS A 5 11.30 9.94 -13.65
N ILE A 6 11.17 10.08 -14.98
CA ILE A 6 9.95 10.53 -15.66
C ILE A 6 8.81 9.50 -15.49
N LEU A 7 9.10 8.21 -15.69
CA LEU A 7 8.10 7.14 -15.52
C LEU A 7 7.60 7.05 -14.07
N GLY A 8 8.50 7.17 -13.09
CA GLY A 8 8.15 7.19 -11.67
C GLY A 8 7.26 8.38 -11.32
N ALA A 9 7.58 9.57 -11.81
CA ALA A 9 6.77 10.77 -11.56
C ALA A 9 5.39 10.70 -12.23
N ALA A 10 5.32 10.27 -13.50
CA ALA A 10 4.06 10.08 -14.21
C ALA A 10 3.15 9.08 -13.48
N TYR A 11 3.73 7.99 -12.97
CA TYR A 11 3.00 7.02 -12.16
C TYR A 11 2.47 7.63 -10.86
N LEU A 12 3.28 8.38 -10.12
CA LEU A 12 2.85 9.06 -8.89
C LEU A 12 1.69 10.03 -9.17
N MET A 13 1.82 10.86 -10.19
CA MET A 13 0.75 11.81 -10.55
C MET A 13 -0.54 11.09 -10.93
N TRP A 14 -0.48 10.06 -11.78
CA TRP A 14 -1.64 9.25 -12.13
C TRP A 14 -2.28 8.58 -10.90
N PHE A 15 -1.47 8.03 -9.99
CA PHE A 15 -1.95 7.40 -8.78
C PHE A 15 -2.63 8.40 -7.84
N GLY A 16 -2.03 9.58 -7.64
CA GLY A 16 -2.58 10.63 -6.79
C GLY A 16 -3.91 11.14 -7.33
N VAL A 17 -4.02 11.40 -8.63
CA VAL A 17 -5.30 11.75 -9.29
C VAL A 17 -6.32 10.63 -9.12
N ARG A 18 -5.92 9.38 -9.35
CA ARG A 18 -6.82 8.23 -9.20
C ARG A 18 -7.34 8.08 -7.77
N LEU A 19 -6.52 8.40 -6.76
CA LEU A 19 -6.92 8.38 -5.35
C LEU A 19 -7.94 9.49 -5.05
N ILE A 20 -7.71 10.71 -5.55
CA ILE A 20 -8.64 11.85 -5.40
C ILE A 20 -9.97 11.60 -6.13
N VAL A 21 -9.93 11.08 -7.35
CA VAL A 21 -11.13 10.82 -8.18
C VAL A 21 -11.96 9.65 -7.64
N ARG A 22 -11.32 8.67 -6.99
CA ARG A 22 -12.00 7.54 -6.34
C ARG A 22 -12.38 7.83 -4.89
N ALA A 23 -11.86 8.90 -4.28
CA ALA A 23 -12.18 9.30 -2.92
C ALA A 23 -13.70 9.56 -2.76
N GLY A 24 -14.36 8.70 -2.00
CA GLY A 24 -15.81 8.78 -1.74
C GLY A 24 -16.68 8.01 -2.74
N LYS A 25 -16.12 7.34 -3.75
CA LYS A 25 -16.85 6.27 -4.43
C LYS A 25 -16.86 5.07 -3.49
N HIS A 26 -17.98 4.86 -2.80
CA HIS A 26 -18.19 3.60 -2.08
C HIS A 26 -17.96 2.47 -3.10
N PRO A 27 -17.03 1.52 -2.88
CA PRO A 27 -17.36 0.18 -3.35
C PRO A 27 -18.68 -0.11 -2.65
N ALA A 28 -19.76 -0.24 -3.43
CA ALA A 28 -21.10 -0.50 -2.90
C ALA A 28 -20.91 -1.40 -1.70
N SER A 29 -21.25 -0.88 -0.51
CA SER A 29 -21.28 -1.68 0.69
C SER A 29 -22.12 -2.88 0.27
N ARG A 30 -21.49 -4.06 0.17
CA ARG A 30 -22.21 -5.31 0.13
C ARG A 30 -22.92 -5.35 1.47
N THR A 31 -24.10 -4.75 1.50
CA THR A 31 -25.14 -4.89 2.52
C THR A 31 -25.89 -6.20 2.35
N ASP A 32 -25.40 -7.07 1.47
CA ASP A 32 -25.81 -8.45 1.50
C ASP A 32 -25.01 -9.12 2.61
N GLU A 33 -25.76 -9.63 3.59
CA GLU A 33 -25.37 -10.66 4.52
C GLU A 33 -24.83 -11.89 3.75
N GLU A 34 -23.67 -11.76 3.06
CA GLU A 34 -22.96 -12.94 2.60
C GLU A 34 -22.53 -13.70 3.86
N PRO A 35 -22.96 -14.97 4.01
CA PRO A 35 -22.65 -15.76 5.19
C PRO A 35 -21.14 -15.74 5.36
N ALA A 36 -20.68 -15.30 6.55
CA ALA A 36 -19.28 -15.01 6.88
C ALA A 36 -18.33 -15.73 5.93
N GLY A 37 -17.94 -15.04 4.84
CA GLY A 37 -17.17 -15.67 3.78
C GLY A 37 -15.94 -16.32 4.41
N SER A 38 -15.63 -17.56 4.01
CA SER A 38 -14.50 -18.33 4.56
C SER A 38 -13.32 -17.39 4.83
N ALA A 39 -12.76 -17.41 6.05
CA ALA A 39 -11.64 -16.53 6.42
C ALA A 39 -10.48 -16.61 5.40
N PHE A 40 -10.36 -17.77 4.75
CA PHE A 40 -9.46 -18.02 3.64
C PHE A 40 -9.74 -17.16 2.39
N ARG A 41 -11.00 -16.91 2.02
CA ARG A 41 -11.36 -16.00 0.90
C ARG A 41 -11.01 -14.55 1.23
N SER A 42 -11.28 -14.08 2.44
CA SER A 42 -10.90 -12.74 2.88
C SER A 42 -9.38 -12.56 2.91
N PHE A 43 -8.66 -13.58 3.39
CA PHE A 43 -7.20 -13.63 3.34
C PHE A 43 -6.68 -13.59 1.89
N LEU A 44 -7.22 -14.44 1.00
CA LEU A 44 -6.81 -14.51 -0.39
C LEU A 44 -7.10 -13.20 -1.13
N GLN A 45 -8.23 -12.56 -0.86
CA GLN A 45 -8.54 -11.24 -1.41
C GLN A 45 -7.55 -10.17 -0.93
N GLY A 46 -7.14 -10.20 0.33
CA GLY A 46 -6.07 -9.35 0.87
C GLY A 46 -4.73 -9.59 0.16
N VAL A 47 -4.35 -10.86 0.00
CA VAL A 47 -3.12 -11.28 -0.71
C VAL A 47 -3.13 -10.81 -2.16
N VAL A 48 -4.20 -11.09 -2.91
CA VAL A 48 -4.33 -10.68 -4.32
C VAL A 48 -4.33 -9.16 -4.45
N THR A 49 -4.96 -8.44 -3.54
CA THR A 49 -4.96 -6.96 -3.55
C THR A 49 -3.56 -6.40 -3.26
N ASN A 50 -2.81 -7.02 -2.37
CA ASN A 50 -1.46 -6.57 -2.01
C ASN A 50 -0.44 -6.91 -3.12
N ILE A 51 -0.47 -8.14 -3.64
CA ILE A 51 0.40 -8.59 -4.74
C ILE A 51 0.05 -7.89 -6.05
N GLY A 52 -1.24 -7.70 -6.34
CA GLY A 52 -1.72 -7.01 -7.52
C GLY A 52 -1.49 -5.50 -7.49
N ASN A 53 -0.95 -4.95 -6.39
CA ASN A 53 -0.58 -3.54 -6.29
C ASN A 53 0.81 -3.33 -6.94
N PRO A 54 0.88 -2.81 -8.18
CA PRO A 54 2.17 -2.64 -8.87
C PRO A 54 3.09 -1.67 -8.14
N LYS A 55 2.52 -0.85 -7.24
CA LYS A 55 3.23 0.10 -6.39
C LYS A 55 4.11 -0.58 -5.35
N SER A 56 3.60 -1.63 -4.72
CA SER A 56 4.34 -2.40 -3.73
C SER A 56 5.54 -3.08 -4.40
N MET A 57 5.32 -3.68 -5.56
CA MET A 57 6.38 -4.30 -6.36
C MET A 57 7.47 -3.29 -6.73
N ALA A 58 7.09 -2.11 -7.26
CA ALA A 58 8.06 -1.08 -7.63
C ALA A 58 8.82 -0.52 -6.41
N PHE A 59 8.15 -0.31 -5.28
CA PHE A 59 8.78 0.16 -4.04
C PHE A 59 9.80 -0.86 -3.51
N TYR A 60 9.41 -2.14 -3.39
CA TYR A 60 10.33 -3.18 -2.93
C TYR A 60 11.49 -3.36 -3.92
N ALA A 61 11.24 -3.36 -5.22
CA ALA A 61 12.31 -3.42 -6.22
C ALA A 61 13.30 -2.27 -6.08
N ALA A 62 12.83 -1.03 -5.85
CA ALA A 62 13.71 0.12 -5.63
C ALA A 62 14.49 0.05 -4.31
N VAL A 63 13.83 -0.34 -3.20
CA VAL A 63 14.47 -0.48 -1.89
C VAL A 63 15.53 -1.56 -1.93
N PHE A 64 15.23 -2.74 -2.46
CA PHE A 64 16.21 -3.82 -2.56
C PHE A 64 17.31 -3.51 -3.57
N SER A 65 17.02 -2.85 -4.68
CA SER A 65 18.07 -2.42 -5.63
C SER A 65 19.01 -1.37 -5.05
N ALA A 66 18.54 -0.49 -4.17
CA ALA A 66 19.37 0.53 -3.51
C ALA A 66 20.07 0.01 -2.26
N ALA A 67 19.45 -0.95 -1.56
CA ALA A 67 19.97 -1.53 -0.32
C ALA A 67 20.82 -2.78 -0.55
N ALA A 68 20.83 -3.39 -1.75
CA ALA A 68 21.61 -4.58 -2.05
C ALA A 68 23.12 -4.25 -2.03
N PRO A 69 23.87 -4.72 -1.04
CA PRO A 69 25.32 -4.62 -1.05
C PRO A 69 25.84 -5.64 -2.08
N ALA A 70 26.86 -5.28 -2.85
CA ALA A 70 27.41 -6.15 -3.89
C ALA A 70 27.88 -7.52 -3.35
N HIS A 71 28.21 -7.59 -2.05
CA HIS A 71 28.61 -8.80 -1.35
C HIS A 71 28.08 -8.77 0.11
N VAL A 72 26.92 -9.37 0.36
CA VAL A 72 26.42 -9.63 1.73
C VAL A 72 26.56 -11.10 2.06
N SER A 73 27.02 -11.38 3.28
CA SER A 73 26.98 -12.75 3.81
C SER A 73 25.53 -13.25 3.86
N VAL A 74 25.31 -14.54 3.65
CA VAL A 74 23.97 -15.16 3.72
C VAL A 74 23.29 -14.87 5.06
N SER A 75 24.08 -14.82 6.15
CA SER A 75 23.58 -14.48 7.49
C SER A 75 23.04 -13.05 7.56
N THR A 76 23.78 -12.06 7.04
CA THR A 76 23.33 -10.66 7.01
C THR A 76 22.06 -10.49 6.19
N PHE A 77 21.99 -11.14 5.02
CA PHE A 77 20.80 -11.10 4.19
C PHE A 77 19.58 -11.73 4.89
N ALA A 78 19.75 -12.87 5.56
CA ALA A 78 18.70 -13.51 6.33
C ALA A 78 18.22 -12.63 7.50
N SER A 79 19.12 -11.95 8.22
CA SER A 79 18.76 -11.01 9.28
C SER A 79 18.00 -9.80 8.75
N MET A 80 18.42 -9.23 7.62
CA MET A 80 17.69 -8.13 6.97
C MET A 80 16.27 -8.57 6.59
N LEU A 81 16.13 -9.75 5.99
CA LEU A 81 14.83 -10.30 5.63
C LEU A 81 13.96 -10.53 6.88
N ALA A 82 14.53 -11.08 7.95
CA ALA A 82 13.82 -11.30 9.21
C ALA A 82 13.29 -9.99 9.82
N VAL A 83 14.11 -8.92 9.82
CA VAL A 83 13.69 -7.61 10.28
C VAL A 83 12.56 -7.05 9.42
N VAL A 84 12.67 -7.13 8.09
CA VAL A 84 11.62 -6.68 7.17
C VAL A 84 10.31 -7.42 7.43
N VAL A 85 10.37 -8.75 7.62
CA VAL A 85 9.20 -9.57 7.93
C VAL A 85 8.61 -9.19 9.29
N ALA A 86 9.42 -9.05 10.33
CA ALA A 86 8.96 -8.68 11.66
C ALA A 86 8.27 -7.31 11.65
N VAL A 87 8.91 -6.29 11.09
CA VAL A 87 8.33 -4.93 11.00
C VAL A 87 7.05 -4.94 10.19
N SER A 88 7.02 -5.66 9.06
CA SER A 88 5.82 -5.77 8.23
C SER A 88 4.68 -6.47 8.98
N LEU A 89 4.93 -7.60 9.63
CA LEU A 89 3.93 -8.34 10.40
C LEU A 89 3.41 -7.52 11.57
N THR A 90 4.29 -6.83 12.31
CA THR A 90 3.88 -5.95 13.41
C THR A 90 3.00 -4.82 12.90
N TRP A 91 3.43 -4.12 11.85
CA TRP A 91 2.67 -2.99 11.31
C TRP A 91 1.33 -3.42 10.70
N TYR A 92 1.34 -4.35 9.75
CA TYR A 92 0.11 -4.82 9.09
C TYR A 92 -0.81 -5.55 10.07
N GLY A 93 -0.27 -6.31 11.02
CA GLY A 93 -1.04 -6.96 12.08
C GLY A 93 -1.73 -5.93 12.97
N LEU A 94 -1.03 -4.88 13.39
CA LEU A 94 -1.62 -3.80 14.20
C LEU A 94 -2.70 -3.05 13.43
N VAL A 95 -2.49 -2.73 12.15
CA VAL A 95 -3.50 -2.10 11.30
C VAL A 95 -4.72 -3.02 11.10
N ALA A 96 -4.49 -4.32 10.88
CA ALA A 96 -5.57 -5.29 10.72
C ALA A 96 -6.41 -5.42 12.01
N LEU A 97 -5.77 -5.56 13.16
CA LEU A 97 -6.45 -5.65 14.47
C LEU A 97 -7.22 -4.37 14.79
N THR A 98 -6.62 -3.20 14.58
CA THR A 98 -7.28 -1.91 14.83
C THR A 98 -8.48 -1.69 13.91
N LEU A 99 -8.36 -1.98 12.61
CA LEU A 99 -9.46 -1.87 11.64
C LEU A 99 -10.46 -3.03 11.71
N SER A 100 -10.17 -4.10 12.45
CA SER A 100 -11.15 -5.16 12.72
C SER A 100 -12.19 -4.73 13.77
N GLN A 101 -11.90 -3.68 14.54
CA GLN A 101 -12.86 -3.12 15.48
C GLN A 101 -13.90 -2.27 14.73
N ALA A 102 -15.18 -2.66 14.81
CA ALA A 102 -16.27 -2.04 14.04
C ALA A 102 -16.36 -0.51 14.20
N ARG A 103 -16.09 0.00 15.40
CA ARG A 103 -16.07 1.44 15.70
C ARG A 103 -14.96 2.17 14.93
N ILE A 104 -13.76 1.61 14.93
CA ILE A 104 -12.60 2.21 14.25
C ILE A 104 -12.76 2.08 12.74
N ALA A 105 -13.24 0.92 12.26
CA ALA A 105 -13.56 0.70 10.86
C ALA A 105 -14.57 1.74 10.35
N SER A 106 -15.67 1.96 11.08
CA SER A 106 -16.70 2.93 10.71
C SER A 106 -16.17 4.37 10.70
N ALA A 107 -15.41 4.76 11.73
CA ALA A 107 -14.77 6.08 11.77
C ALA A 107 -13.79 6.28 10.59
N TYR A 108 -13.01 5.25 10.27
CA TYR A 108 -12.13 5.25 9.11
C TYR A 108 -12.91 5.39 7.80
N GLN A 109 -14.01 4.65 7.61
CA GLN A 109 -14.82 4.78 6.39
C GLN A 109 -15.40 6.19 6.22
N GLN A 110 -15.83 6.83 7.32
CA GLN A 110 -16.32 8.22 7.29
C GLN A 110 -15.21 9.21 6.92
N ALA A 111 -14.01 9.03 7.49
CA ALA A 111 -12.84 9.87 7.19
C ALA A 111 -12.14 9.53 5.87
N ARG A 112 -12.43 8.37 5.28
CA ARG A 112 -11.71 7.80 4.13
C ARG A 112 -11.64 8.75 2.96
N LYS A 113 -12.72 9.47 2.66
CA LYS A 113 -12.74 10.46 1.57
C LYS A 113 -11.73 11.58 1.78
N VAL A 114 -11.56 12.05 3.02
CA VAL A 114 -10.58 13.09 3.37
C VAL A 114 -9.17 12.50 3.33
N ILE A 115 -8.97 11.31 3.89
CA ILE A 115 -7.70 10.59 3.90
C ILE A 115 -7.21 10.33 2.46
N ASP A 116 -8.06 9.79 1.59
CA ASP A 116 -7.74 9.50 0.19
C ASP A 116 -7.36 10.79 -0.58
N ARG A 117 -8.03 11.92 -0.30
CA ARG A 117 -7.70 13.21 -0.91
C ARG A 117 -6.37 13.78 -0.42
N LEU A 118 -6.11 13.74 0.89
CA LEU A 118 -4.85 14.21 1.47
C LEU A 118 -3.67 13.37 0.96
N CYS A 119 -3.79 12.04 1.02
CA CYS A 119 -2.79 11.12 0.47
C CYS A 119 -2.59 11.35 -1.03
N GLY A 120 -3.67 11.57 -1.79
CA GLY A 120 -3.60 11.82 -3.23
C GLY A 120 -2.88 13.13 -3.55
N GLY A 121 -3.17 14.19 -2.79
CA GLY A 121 -2.49 15.48 -2.89
C GLY A 121 -0.99 15.40 -2.55
N LEU A 122 -0.64 14.70 -1.47
CA LEU A 122 0.76 14.45 -1.10
C LEU A 122 1.51 13.68 -2.19
N ILE A 123 0.91 12.62 -2.72
CA ILE A 123 1.50 11.80 -3.80
C ILE A 123 1.68 12.62 -5.08
N LEU A 124 0.71 13.49 -5.42
CA LEU A 124 0.85 14.42 -6.53
C LEU A 124 2.01 15.39 -6.31
N GLY A 125 2.12 15.97 -5.12
CA GLY A 125 3.24 16.85 -4.76
C GLY A 125 4.59 16.17 -4.87
N LEU A 126 4.70 14.91 -4.43
CA LEU A 126 5.91 14.10 -4.62
C LEU A 126 6.20 13.83 -6.10
N GLY A 127 5.18 13.55 -6.92
CA GLY A 127 5.35 13.38 -8.37
C GLY A 127 5.89 14.63 -9.06
N VAL A 128 5.36 15.82 -8.70
CA VAL A 128 5.85 17.11 -9.21
C VAL A 128 7.30 17.34 -8.77
N ARG A 129 7.60 17.13 -7.48
CA ARG A 129 8.96 17.27 -6.94
C ARG A 129 9.96 16.32 -7.63
N GLN A 130 9.51 15.13 -8.01
CA GLN A 130 10.33 14.14 -8.71
C GLN A 130 10.58 14.52 -10.18
N LEU A 131 9.89 15.49 -10.78
CA LEU A 131 10.17 16.00 -12.13
C LEU A 131 11.10 17.21 -12.13
N THR A 132 10.94 18.09 -11.14
CA THR A 132 11.93 19.14 -10.83
C THR A 132 13.28 18.54 -10.40
#